data_AF-A0A1I5SSM0-F1
#
_entry.id   AF-A0A1I5SSM0-F1
#
_cell.length_a   1.000
_cell.length_b   1.000
_cell.length_c   1.000
_cell.angle_alpha   90.00
_cell.angle_beta   90.00
_cell.angle_gamma   90.00
#
_symmetry.space_group_name_H-M   'P 1'
#
loop_
_entity.id
_entity.type
_entity.pdbx_description
1 polymer ?
#
loop_
_entity_poly.entity_id
_entity_poly.type
_entity_poly.pdbx_seq_one_letter_code
_entity_poly.pdbx_strand_id
1 'polypeptide(L)'
;MTLLLDTTFPRTLVQLVERFGAHPVTRIEAWLFEDAPMRRAAEQALAAAGVQAVLRSAYKPLVHFFLEEFESDGATSIEVRTPAGQGQRFRLEAYPLAGLLGEDVALRFAEGELPGEHLVTAGARQWRVFAPNDATASPCGWLRVWDGDALVHDAALPTEFEAACAAALDAVRGHAWPETLPLFDTLEIAIATTGIERRLPFGEETIDTFEALHEDCYYGALEFFKARAGLDDADRTLQPGHIVPLISRSEDDTRVTVRLAAHRRVDPPVDAALVLDSADRSLAPVEVEAAMARLPGERFGVTSFQGRPVSGLHVRGTLPGLVVTAGQHANESSGVVGALRAAPLLNALPGAHYALVALENPDGAALHHRLQETDPTHMAHAARYTALGDDLEARMKPPFGEKAPRLEAIARTGARLHLSLHGYPAHEWTRPRTGYVPRGSELWTVPKGFFLILRQHRGHDGLRFLDALTKELLAGSAELAAFNALQQRMWHAHVGELPFAPINGIPCMVITDERSTVPFTLISEFPDETVRGAAFRLAHTTQMRTVLAAARLYWDGLLD
;
A
#
# COMPACT_ATOMS: atom_id res chain seq x y z
N MET A 1 26.11 -4.19 -14.93
CA MET A 1 25.12 -5.06 -14.27
C MET A 1 25.88 -6.11 -13.50
N THR A 2 25.56 -6.31 -12.23
CA THR A 2 26.25 -7.26 -11.34
C THR A 2 25.22 -8.26 -10.81
N LEU A 3 25.42 -9.55 -11.02
CA LEU A 3 24.53 -10.61 -10.53
C LEU A 3 24.93 -11.01 -9.10
N LEU A 4 23.99 -10.98 -8.15
CA LEU A 4 24.19 -11.45 -6.77
C LEU A 4 23.67 -12.87 -6.57
N LEU A 5 22.56 -13.23 -7.24
CA LEU A 5 21.91 -14.54 -7.15
C LEU A 5 21.18 -14.87 -8.45
N ASP A 6 21.24 -16.13 -8.89
CA ASP A 6 20.34 -16.75 -9.87
C ASP A 6 20.13 -18.21 -9.42
N THR A 7 18.92 -18.54 -8.98
CA THR A 7 18.59 -19.86 -8.45
C THR A 7 17.14 -20.22 -8.74
N THR A 8 16.84 -21.51 -8.63
CA THR A 8 15.51 -22.07 -8.87
C THR A 8 15.09 -22.95 -7.71
N PHE A 9 13.80 -22.89 -7.35
CA PHE A 9 13.16 -23.69 -6.32
C PHE A 9 12.04 -24.52 -6.95
N PRO A 10 12.05 -25.86 -6.80
CA PRO A 10 10.96 -26.70 -7.25
C PRO A 10 9.63 -26.32 -6.59
N ARG A 11 8.54 -26.45 -7.34
CA ARG A 11 7.20 -26.14 -6.81
C ARG A 11 6.73 -27.15 -5.78
N THR A 12 6.33 -26.68 -4.61
CA THR A 12 5.95 -27.54 -3.48
C THR A 12 4.72 -28.38 -3.80
N LEU A 13 3.70 -27.78 -4.43
CA LEU A 13 2.51 -28.51 -4.85
C LEU A 13 2.83 -29.68 -5.79
N VAL A 14 3.76 -29.46 -6.75
CA VAL A 14 4.19 -30.50 -7.68
C VAL A 14 4.91 -31.63 -6.93
N GLN A 15 5.84 -31.28 -6.04
CA GLN A 15 6.55 -32.26 -5.22
C GLN A 15 5.61 -33.09 -4.34
N LEU A 16 4.55 -32.50 -3.78
CA LEU A 16 3.55 -33.23 -3.00
C LEU A 16 2.77 -34.22 -3.87
N VAL A 17 2.32 -33.78 -5.06
CA VAL A 17 1.62 -34.66 -6.02
C VAL A 17 2.51 -35.83 -6.45
N GLU A 18 3.78 -35.57 -6.79
CA GLU A 18 4.73 -36.62 -7.18
C GLU A 18 5.01 -37.59 -6.03
N ARG A 19 5.29 -37.07 -4.83
CA ARG A 19 5.60 -37.87 -3.64
C ARG A 19 4.47 -38.83 -3.31
N PHE A 20 3.25 -38.32 -3.15
CA PHE A 20 2.11 -39.11 -2.71
C PHE A 20 1.42 -39.86 -3.87
N GLY A 21 1.66 -39.46 -5.11
CA GLY A 21 1.31 -40.27 -6.29
C GLY A 21 2.17 -41.53 -6.41
N ALA A 22 3.47 -41.42 -6.11
CA ALA A 22 4.39 -42.57 -6.12
C ALA A 22 4.27 -43.46 -4.88
N HIS A 23 4.01 -42.86 -3.71
CA HIS A 23 3.91 -43.55 -2.43
C HIS A 23 2.61 -43.12 -1.72
N PRO A 24 1.46 -43.71 -2.10
CA PRO A 24 0.17 -43.28 -1.58
C PRO A 24 0.03 -43.56 -0.09
N VAL A 25 -0.60 -42.60 0.58
CA VAL A 25 -1.04 -42.65 1.98
C VAL A 25 -2.56 -42.55 2.03
N THR A 26 -3.17 -42.74 3.20
CA THR A 26 -4.64 -42.68 3.30
C THR A 26 -5.17 -41.27 3.07
N ARG A 27 -4.59 -40.28 3.75
CA ARG A 27 -5.05 -38.88 3.68
C ARG A 27 -3.90 -37.91 3.84
N ILE A 28 -4.00 -36.77 3.18
CA ILE A 28 -3.18 -35.59 3.47
C ILE A 28 -4.03 -34.33 3.62
N GLU A 29 -3.53 -33.39 4.43
CA GLU A 29 -3.94 -32.00 4.39
C GLU A 29 -2.70 -31.14 4.21
N ALA A 30 -2.76 -30.14 3.34
CA ALA A 30 -1.68 -29.18 3.20
C ALA A 30 -2.20 -27.75 3.10
N TRP A 31 -1.40 -26.81 3.57
CA TRP A 31 -1.61 -25.38 3.40
C TRP A 31 -0.48 -24.82 2.57
N LEU A 32 -0.82 -24.19 1.46
CA LEU A 32 0.14 -23.76 0.45
C LEU A 32 -0.23 -22.37 -0.11
N PHE A 33 0.66 -21.77 -0.90
CA PHE A 33 0.51 -20.41 -1.44
C PHE A 33 -0.03 -20.38 -2.88
N GLU A 34 -0.45 -21.51 -3.44
CA GLU A 34 -1.08 -21.58 -4.76
C GLU A 34 -2.56 -21.23 -4.72
N ASP A 35 -3.08 -20.75 -5.86
CA ASP A 35 -4.51 -20.46 -6.04
C ASP A 35 -5.41 -21.69 -5.91
N ALA A 36 -6.71 -21.44 -5.71
CA ALA A 36 -7.69 -22.50 -5.51
C ALA A 36 -7.77 -23.48 -6.70
N PRO A 37 -7.85 -23.05 -7.99
CA PRO A 37 -7.85 -23.97 -9.12
C PRO A 37 -6.68 -24.96 -9.12
N MET A 38 -5.47 -24.48 -8.83
CA MET A 38 -4.27 -25.32 -8.79
C MET A 38 -4.33 -26.32 -7.64
N ARG A 39 -4.77 -25.90 -6.45
CA ARG A 39 -5.00 -26.79 -5.31
C ARG A 39 -6.05 -27.86 -5.63
N ARG A 40 -7.18 -27.51 -6.25
CA ARG A 40 -8.23 -28.48 -6.63
C ARG A 40 -7.76 -29.48 -7.70
N ALA A 41 -6.95 -29.04 -8.67
CA ALA A 41 -6.36 -29.95 -9.67
C ALA A 41 -5.40 -30.97 -9.03
N ALA A 42 -4.58 -30.53 -8.07
CA ALA A 42 -3.69 -31.42 -7.33
C ALA A 42 -4.45 -32.43 -6.45
N GLU A 43 -5.53 -32.00 -5.78
CA GLU A 43 -6.42 -32.91 -5.04
C GLU A 43 -7.00 -34.01 -5.94
N GLN A 44 -7.43 -33.66 -7.16
CA GLN A 44 -7.94 -34.63 -8.13
C GLN A 44 -6.86 -35.63 -8.58
N ALA A 45 -5.63 -35.15 -8.83
CA ALA A 45 -4.51 -36.00 -9.20
C ALA A 45 -4.15 -36.99 -8.06
N LEU A 46 -4.15 -36.52 -6.82
CA LEU A 46 -3.90 -37.34 -5.63
C LEU A 46 -5.03 -38.35 -5.39
N ALA A 47 -6.29 -37.95 -5.59
CA ALA A 47 -7.44 -38.84 -5.50
C ALA A 47 -7.37 -39.96 -6.54
N ALA A 48 -6.89 -39.68 -7.76
CA ALA A 48 -6.66 -40.69 -8.79
C ALA A 48 -5.58 -41.72 -8.39
N ALA A 49 -4.65 -41.34 -7.51
CA ALA A 49 -3.65 -42.23 -6.90
C ALA A 49 -4.14 -42.90 -5.61
N GLY A 50 -5.41 -42.70 -5.21
CA GLY A 50 -6.00 -43.30 -4.02
C GLY A 50 -5.75 -42.53 -2.71
N VAL A 51 -5.27 -41.29 -2.78
CA VAL A 51 -4.99 -40.43 -1.61
C VAL A 51 -6.13 -39.44 -1.40
N GLN A 52 -6.71 -39.40 -0.19
CA GLN A 52 -7.68 -38.35 0.16
C GLN A 52 -6.94 -37.06 0.49
N ALA A 53 -6.98 -36.06 -0.38
CA ALA A 53 -6.25 -34.80 -0.19
C ALA A 53 -7.20 -33.62 0.07
N VAL A 54 -6.84 -32.77 1.03
CA VAL A 54 -7.45 -31.44 1.21
C VAL A 54 -6.36 -30.37 1.29
N LEU A 55 -6.30 -29.53 0.28
CA LEU A 55 -5.30 -28.49 0.08
C LEU A 55 -5.94 -27.11 0.25
N ARG A 56 -5.41 -26.32 1.18
CA ARG A 56 -5.92 -25.02 1.61
C ARG A 56 -4.89 -23.92 1.41
N SER A 57 -5.34 -22.68 1.56
CA SER A 57 -4.44 -21.52 1.53
C SER A 57 -3.67 -21.40 2.84
N ALA A 58 -2.34 -21.30 2.75
CA ALA A 58 -1.50 -20.83 3.85
C ALA A 58 -1.64 -19.32 4.07
N TYR A 59 -2.02 -18.58 3.02
CA TYR A 59 -2.24 -17.14 3.07
C TYR A 59 -3.71 -16.83 3.36
N LYS A 60 -3.99 -16.06 4.42
CA LYS A 60 -5.35 -15.69 4.87
C LYS A 60 -6.31 -16.89 5.00
N PRO A 61 -5.96 -17.93 5.76
CA PRO A 61 -6.71 -19.19 5.84
C PRO A 61 -8.17 -18.99 6.28
N LEU A 62 -8.43 -18.05 7.20
CA LEU A 62 -9.79 -17.72 7.62
C LEU A 62 -10.62 -17.14 6.47
N VAL A 63 -10.08 -16.18 5.72
CA VAL A 63 -10.79 -15.57 4.59
C VAL A 63 -11.04 -16.61 3.50
N HIS A 64 -10.04 -17.45 3.20
CA HIS A 64 -10.22 -18.55 2.24
C HIS A 64 -11.25 -19.58 2.70
N PHE A 65 -11.36 -19.89 3.99
CA PHE A 65 -12.45 -20.72 4.51
C PHE A 65 -13.82 -20.12 4.14
N PHE A 66 -14.02 -18.81 4.34
CA PHE A 66 -15.27 -18.14 3.95
C PHE A 66 -15.51 -18.12 2.43
N LEU A 67 -14.44 -18.10 1.64
CA LEU A 67 -14.53 -18.05 0.18
C LEU A 67 -14.68 -19.42 -0.49
N GLU A 68 -14.28 -20.50 0.18
CA GLU A 68 -14.13 -21.84 -0.44
C GLU A 68 -14.90 -22.95 0.26
N GLU A 69 -15.16 -22.84 1.58
CA GLU A 69 -15.70 -23.94 2.39
C GLU A 69 -16.96 -23.55 3.20
N PHE A 70 -17.14 -22.28 3.51
CA PHE A 70 -18.26 -21.82 4.33
C PHE A 70 -19.58 -21.75 3.54
N GLU A 71 -20.62 -22.32 4.13
CA GLU A 71 -22.00 -22.23 3.63
C GLU A 71 -22.82 -21.47 4.68
N SER A 72 -23.47 -20.38 4.26
CA SER A 72 -24.00 -19.40 5.22
C SER A 72 -25.25 -19.85 5.98
N ASP A 73 -25.93 -20.93 5.56
CA ASP A 73 -27.15 -21.48 6.18
C ASP A 73 -28.22 -20.45 6.64
N GLY A 74 -28.20 -19.22 6.09
CA GLY A 74 -29.06 -18.11 6.55
C GLY A 74 -28.65 -17.47 7.88
N ALA A 75 -27.43 -17.66 8.36
CA ALA A 75 -26.92 -17.07 9.59
C ALA A 75 -26.85 -15.53 9.49
N THR A 76 -27.50 -14.85 10.43
CA THR A 76 -27.49 -13.37 10.54
C THR A 76 -26.39 -12.85 11.48
N SER A 77 -25.63 -13.75 12.11
CA SER A 77 -24.53 -13.42 13.01
C SER A 77 -23.46 -14.49 12.95
N ILE A 78 -22.21 -14.06 12.93
CA ILE A 78 -21.02 -14.90 12.92
C ILE A 78 -20.07 -14.42 14.01
N GLU A 79 -19.68 -15.33 14.90
CA GLU A 79 -18.61 -15.10 15.88
C GLU A 79 -17.34 -15.80 15.40
N VAL A 80 -16.23 -15.07 15.36
CA VAL A 80 -14.90 -15.60 15.12
C VAL A 80 -14.06 -15.43 16.37
N ARG A 81 -13.70 -16.53 17.02
CA ARG A 81 -12.64 -16.55 18.04
C ARG A 81 -11.31 -16.73 17.33
N THR A 82 -10.42 -15.76 17.49
CA THR A 82 -9.08 -15.76 16.88
C THR A 82 -8.13 -16.72 17.61
N PRO A 83 -7.02 -17.14 17.00
CA PRO A 83 -5.98 -17.87 17.71
C PRO A 83 -5.48 -17.11 18.93
N ALA A 84 -5.14 -17.83 19.99
CA ALA A 84 -4.74 -17.25 21.27
C ALA A 84 -3.48 -16.37 21.16
N GLY A 85 -3.45 -15.24 21.90
CA GLY A 85 -2.25 -14.43 22.13
C GLY A 85 -1.91 -13.37 21.07
N GLN A 86 -2.63 -13.35 19.94
CA GLN A 86 -2.41 -12.35 18.87
C GLN A 86 -3.74 -11.89 18.23
N GLY A 87 -4.79 -11.73 19.04
CA GLY A 87 -6.14 -11.45 18.55
C GLY A 87 -6.21 -10.28 17.57
N GLN A 88 -5.56 -9.14 17.88
CA GLN A 88 -5.61 -7.96 17.00
C GLN A 88 -5.01 -8.21 15.61
N ARG A 89 -3.87 -8.93 15.53
CA ARG A 89 -3.25 -9.31 14.26
C ARG A 89 -4.21 -10.16 13.42
N PHE A 90 -4.82 -11.18 14.03
CA PHE A 90 -5.73 -12.07 13.32
C PHE A 90 -7.05 -11.43 12.91
N ARG A 91 -7.48 -10.37 13.59
CA ARG A 91 -8.62 -9.56 13.14
C ARG A 91 -8.28 -8.72 11.91
N LEU A 92 -7.07 -8.15 11.87
CA LEU A 92 -6.55 -7.45 10.67
C LEU A 92 -6.42 -8.44 9.49
N GLU A 93 -5.81 -9.59 9.71
CA GLU A 93 -5.67 -10.65 8.69
C GLU A 93 -7.02 -11.17 8.17
N ALA A 94 -8.10 -11.01 8.93
CA ALA A 94 -9.45 -11.34 8.50
C ALA A 94 -10.10 -10.28 7.60
N TYR A 95 -9.52 -9.09 7.44
CA TYR A 95 -10.04 -8.07 6.52
C TYR A 95 -10.01 -8.61 5.06
N PRO A 96 -11.02 -8.35 4.21
CA PRO A 96 -12.24 -7.56 4.42
C PRO A 96 -13.48 -8.42 4.73
N LEU A 97 -13.38 -9.45 5.58
CA LEU A 97 -14.46 -10.42 5.82
C LEU A 97 -15.84 -9.80 6.10
N ALA A 98 -15.95 -8.73 6.88
CA ALA A 98 -17.24 -8.07 7.10
C ALA A 98 -17.88 -7.55 5.79
N GLY A 99 -17.06 -7.08 4.85
CA GLY A 99 -17.51 -6.66 3.53
C GLY A 99 -17.95 -7.83 2.65
N LEU A 100 -17.29 -8.99 2.77
CA LEU A 100 -17.65 -10.22 2.05
C LEU A 100 -18.96 -10.85 2.56
N LEU A 101 -19.23 -10.74 3.85
CA LEU A 101 -20.45 -11.27 4.48
C LEU A 101 -21.70 -10.41 4.17
N GLY A 102 -21.50 -9.14 3.81
CA GLY A 102 -22.58 -8.18 3.57
C GLY A 102 -23.13 -7.55 4.84
N GLU A 103 -23.94 -6.51 4.68
CA GLU A 103 -24.42 -5.67 5.79
C GLU A 103 -25.45 -6.38 6.70
N ASP A 104 -26.09 -7.43 6.19
CA ASP A 104 -27.12 -8.19 6.92
C ASP A 104 -26.55 -9.21 7.92
N VAL A 105 -25.22 -9.41 7.92
CA VAL A 105 -24.54 -10.39 8.77
C VAL A 105 -23.67 -9.67 9.80
N ALA A 106 -24.01 -9.83 11.08
CA ALA A 106 -23.22 -9.28 12.17
C ALA A 106 -21.95 -10.11 12.41
N LEU A 107 -20.78 -9.58 12.06
CA LEU A 107 -19.48 -10.19 12.37
C LEU A 107 -18.96 -9.70 13.74
N ARG A 108 -18.57 -10.63 14.61
CA ARG A 108 -17.93 -10.33 15.90
C ARG A 108 -16.63 -11.10 16.04
N PHE A 109 -15.61 -10.42 16.52
CA PHE A 109 -14.35 -11.06 16.90
C PHE A 109 -14.22 -11.15 18.41
N ALA A 110 -13.69 -12.27 18.87
CA ALA A 110 -13.23 -12.46 20.23
C ALA A 110 -11.84 -13.10 20.22
N GLU A 111 -11.12 -12.96 21.33
CA GLU A 111 -9.89 -13.74 21.53
C GLU A 111 -10.26 -15.19 21.87
N GLY A 112 -9.62 -16.14 21.19
CA GLY A 112 -9.79 -17.56 21.44
C GLY A 112 -8.76 -18.12 22.40
N GLU A 113 -8.93 -19.40 22.72
CA GLU A 113 -8.08 -20.14 23.68
C GLU A 113 -7.14 -21.14 22.97
N LEU A 114 -7.39 -21.40 21.69
CA LEU A 114 -6.66 -22.40 20.91
C LEU A 114 -5.45 -21.75 20.22
N PRO A 115 -4.24 -22.33 20.35
CA PRO A 115 -3.08 -21.87 19.59
C PRO A 115 -3.26 -22.25 18.11
N GLY A 116 -3.02 -21.29 17.22
CA GLY A 116 -3.00 -21.53 15.78
C GLY A 116 -4.34 -21.88 15.14
N GLU A 117 -5.48 -21.70 15.81
CA GLU A 117 -6.79 -22.01 15.25
C GLU A 117 -7.84 -20.94 15.53
N HIS A 118 -8.63 -20.64 14.50
CA HIS A 118 -9.86 -19.87 14.64
C HIS A 118 -11.02 -20.81 14.97
N LEU A 119 -11.93 -20.36 15.82
CA LEU A 119 -13.25 -20.96 16.01
C LEU A 119 -14.30 -20.08 15.35
N VAL A 120 -14.94 -20.58 14.31
CA VAL A 120 -16.03 -19.88 13.63
C VAL A 120 -17.35 -20.48 14.09
N THR A 121 -18.27 -19.63 14.56
CA THR A 121 -19.61 -20.03 15.00
C THR A 121 -20.65 -19.26 14.19
N ALA A 122 -21.55 -19.99 13.53
CA ALA A 122 -22.69 -19.42 12.81
C ALA A 122 -23.95 -20.22 13.13
N GLY A 123 -24.90 -19.59 13.82
CA GLY A 123 -26.07 -20.30 14.36
C GLY A 123 -25.67 -21.43 15.33
N ALA A 124 -26.06 -22.66 15.02
CA ALA A 124 -25.72 -23.86 15.81
C ALA A 124 -24.48 -24.60 15.29
N ARG A 125 -23.89 -24.15 14.17
CA ARG A 125 -22.73 -24.78 13.54
C ARG A 125 -21.44 -24.12 14.02
N GLN A 126 -20.39 -24.94 14.13
CA GLN A 126 -19.07 -24.50 14.55
C GLN A 126 -17.99 -25.17 13.69
N TRP A 127 -16.98 -24.40 13.30
CA TRP A 127 -15.85 -24.87 12.51
C TRP A 127 -14.54 -24.46 13.16
N ARG A 128 -13.52 -25.33 13.05
CA ARG A 128 -12.13 -25.02 13.41
C ARG A 128 -11.36 -24.74 12.13
N VAL A 129 -10.74 -23.58 12.04
CA VAL A 129 -9.93 -23.17 10.89
C VAL A 129 -8.49 -22.99 11.35
N PHE A 130 -7.60 -23.86 10.88
CA PHE A 130 -6.18 -23.81 11.22
C PHE A 130 -5.47 -22.66 10.50
N ALA A 131 -4.67 -21.90 11.25
CA ALA A 131 -3.83 -20.83 10.76
C ALA A 131 -2.35 -21.26 10.84
N PRO A 132 -1.77 -21.79 9.75
CA PRO A 132 -0.40 -22.28 9.75
C PRO A 132 0.57 -21.11 9.88
N ASN A 133 1.31 -21.07 10.98
CA ASN A 133 2.33 -20.06 11.22
C ASN A 133 3.63 -20.72 11.66
N ASP A 134 4.76 -20.16 11.23
CA ASP A 134 6.08 -20.55 11.69
C ASP A 134 6.36 -20.01 13.11
N ALA A 135 7.55 -20.30 13.64
CA ALA A 135 7.95 -19.87 14.98
C ALA A 135 8.03 -18.35 15.15
N THR A 136 8.02 -17.57 14.06
CA THR A 136 7.99 -16.11 14.07
C THR A 136 6.58 -15.53 13.96
N ALA A 137 5.56 -16.40 14.03
CA ALA A 137 4.16 -16.07 13.78
C ALA A 137 3.88 -15.58 12.34
N SER A 138 4.75 -15.91 11.38
CA SER A 138 4.53 -15.63 9.96
C SER A 138 3.77 -16.78 9.31
N PRO A 139 2.77 -16.53 8.44
CA PRO A 139 2.12 -17.59 7.70
C PRO A 139 3.12 -18.45 6.93
N CYS A 140 2.96 -19.77 7.00
CA CYS A 140 3.89 -20.72 6.38
C CYS A 140 3.16 -21.90 5.73
N GLY A 141 3.86 -22.63 4.87
CA GLY A 141 3.35 -23.90 4.39
C GLY A 141 3.25 -24.92 5.53
N TRP A 142 2.29 -25.83 5.44
CA TRP A 142 2.07 -26.85 6.46
C TRP A 142 1.58 -28.15 5.86
N LEU A 143 2.00 -29.29 6.42
CA LEU A 143 1.62 -30.62 5.95
C LEU A 143 1.19 -31.51 7.12
N ARG A 144 0.03 -32.15 6.93
CA ARG A 144 -0.45 -33.26 7.75
C ARG A 144 -0.64 -34.51 6.90
N VAL A 145 -0.21 -35.65 7.41
CA VAL A 145 -0.23 -36.94 6.69
C VAL A 145 -0.77 -38.02 7.61
N TRP A 146 -1.74 -38.79 7.11
CA TRP A 146 -2.32 -39.94 7.80
C TRP A 146 -2.07 -41.23 7.03
N ASP A 147 -1.63 -42.25 7.76
CA ASP A 147 -1.58 -43.65 7.31
C ASP A 147 -2.57 -44.47 8.14
N GLY A 148 -3.64 -44.93 7.49
CA GLY A 148 -4.88 -45.31 8.16
C GLY A 148 -5.44 -44.13 8.97
N ASP A 149 -5.71 -44.38 10.24
CA ASP A 149 -6.20 -43.36 11.18
C ASP A 149 -5.06 -42.64 11.93
N ALA A 150 -3.80 -43.07 11.76
CA ALA A 150 -2.66 -42.52 12.49
C ALA A 150 -2.11 -41.27 11.79
N LEU A 151 -2.07 -40.14 12.49
CA LEU A 151 -1.35 -38.93 12.07
C LEU A 151 0.15 -39.18 12.20
N VAL A 152 0.84 -39.42 11.08
CA VAL A 152 2.27 -39.77 11.05
C VAL A 152 3.17 -38.57 10.77
N HIS A 153 2.59 -37.44 10.33
CA HIS A 153 3.30 -36.18 10.12
C HIS A 153 2.37 -35.00 10.36
N ASP A 154 2.84 -33.99 11.08
CA ASP A 154 2.15 -32.71 11.34
C ASP A 154 3.21 -31.64 11.61
N ALA A 155 3.64 -30.93 10.58
CA ALA A 155 4.73 -29.96 10.69
C ALA A 155 4.66 -28.88 9.61
N ALA A 156 5.39 -27.80 9.85
CA ALA A 156 5.66 -26.78 8.84
C ALA A 156 6.35 -27.41 7.61
N LEU A 157 5.91 -26.99 6.43
CA LEU A 157 6.44 -27.38 5.13
C LEU A 157 6.95 -26.12 4.44
N PRO A 158 8.27 -25.88 4.42
CA PRO A 158 8.82 -24.73 3.70
C PRO A 158 8.47 -24.82 2.22
N THR A 159 7.80 -23.79 1.68
CA THR A 159 7.44 -23.72 0.27
C THR A 159 8.42 -22.86 -0.54
N GLU A 160 8.29 -22.90 -1.86
CA GLU A 160 9.02 -22.02 -2.77
C GLU A 160 8.74 -20.53 -2.52
N PHE A 161 7.57 -20.16 -1.99
CA PHE A 161 7.24 -18.78 -1.62
C PHE A 161 8.16 -18.28 -0.50
N GLU A 162 8.28 -19.06 0.58
CA GLU A 162 9.17 -18.72 1.69
C GLU A 162 10.64 -18.76 1.29
N ALA A 163 11.04 -19.82 0.55
CA ALA A 163 12.42 -20.02 0.13
C ALA A 163 12.90 -18.92 -0.83
N ALA A 164 12.04 -18.48 -1.76
CA ALA A 164 12.37 -17.42 -2.71
C ALA A 164 12.63 -16.08 -2.02
N CYS A 165 11.74 -15.67 -1.09
CA CYS A 165 11.92 -14.45 -0.31
C CYS A 165 13.20 -14.51 0.53
N ALA A 166 13.43 -15.63 1.23
CA ALA A 166 14.61 -15.80 2.08
C ALA A 166 15.91 -15.72 1.25
N ALA A 167 15.98 -16.44 0.14
CA ALA A 167 17.15 -16.46 -0.73
C ALA A 167 17.47 -15.08 -1.32
N ALA A 168 16.44 -14.33 -1.73
CA ALA A 168 16.62 -12.97 -2.23
C ALA A 168 17.23 -12.05 -1.16
N LEU A 169 16.68 -12.05 0.06
CA LEU A 169 17.17 -11.22 1.16
C LEU A 169 18.55 -11.68 1.66
N ASP A 170 18.84 -12.98 1.66
CA ASP A 170 20.14 -13.51 2.04
C ASP A 170 21.22 -13.14 1.02
N ALA A 171 20.89 -13.08 -0.28
CA ALA A 171 21.80 -12.57 -1.30
C ALA A 171 22.15 -11.09 -1.09
N VAL A 172 21.17 -10.28 -0.67
CA VAL A 172 21.39 -8.86 -0.30
C VAL A 172 22.28 -8.76 0.95
N ARG A 173 22.01 -9.56 1.99
CA ARG A 173 22.80 -9.57 3.24
C ARG A 173 24.23 -10.07 3.04
N GLY A 174 24.42 -11.06 2.17
CA GLY A 174 25.73 -11.66 1.89
C GLY A 174 26.62 -10.84 0.96
N HIS A 175 26.09 -9.78 0.32
CA HIS A 175 26.86 -8.93 -0.55
C HIS A 175 27.71 -7.90 0.22
N ALA A 176 28.94 -7.67 -0.25
CA ALA A 176 29.82 -6.64 0.31
C ALA A 176 29.46 -5.26 -0.27
N TRP A 177 28.70 -4.48 0.49
CA TRP A 177 28.27 -3.13 0.12
C TRP A 177 29.38 -2.08 0.31
N PRO A 178 29.42 -1.03 -0.53
CA PRO A 178 30.33 0.09 -0.33
C PRO A 178 29.99 0.87 0.94
N GLU A 179 30.91 1.73 1.40
CA GLU A 179 30.71 2.54 2.61
C GLU A 179 30.04 3.90 2.35
N THR A 180 30.00 4.35 1.09
CA THR A 180 29.44 5.65 0.70
C THR A 180 28.06 5.50 0.11
N LEU A 181 27.11 6.35 0.54
CA LEU A 181 25.77 6.44 -0.04
C LEU A 181 25.78 7.26 -1.35
N PRO A 182 24.90 6.95 -2.33
CA PRO A 182 24.06 5.75 -2.35
C PRO A 182 24.89 4.47 -2.56
N LEU A 183 24.42 3.36 -2.01
CA LEU A 183 25.13 2.07 -2.07
C LEU A 183 25.06 1.46 -3.48
N PHE A 184 23.98 1.75 -4.21
CA PHE A 184 23.72 1.28 -5.56
C PHE A 184 22.77 2.24 -6.29
N ASP A 185 22.74 2.17 -7.63
CA ASP A 185 21.71 2.85 -8.42
C ASP A 185 20.36 2.12 -8.28
N THR A 186 20.34 0.83 -8.63
CA THR A 186 19.14 0.00 -8.56
C THR A 186 19.49 -1.41 -8.11
N LEU A 187 18.83 -1.88 -7.06
CA LEU A 187 18.81 -3.27 -6.62
C LEU A 187 17.52 -3.92 -7.14
N GLU A 188 17.65 -4.75 -8.17
CA GLU A 188 16.51 -5.48 -8.74
C GLU A 188 16.42 -6.89 -8.13
N ILE A 189 15.24 -7.20 -7.59
CA ILE A 189 14.90 -8.51 -7.01
C ILE A 189 13.78 -9.11 -7.87
N ALA A 190 14.14 -9.94 -8.85
CA ALA A 190 13.18 -10.58 -9.73
C ALA A 190 12.81 -11.97 -9.20
N ILE A 191 11.51 -12.23 -9.04
CA ILE A 191 11.00 -13.55 -8.65
C ILE A 191 9.90 -13.95 -9.63
N ALA A 192 10.13 -15.00 -10.41
CA ALA A 192 9.12 -15.62 -11.26
C ALA A 192 8.58 -16.84 -10.52
N THR A 193 7.30 -16.82 -10.12
CA THR A 193 6.70 -17.84 -9.23
C THR A 193 5.24 -18.07 -9.59
N THR A 194 4.63 -19.10 -9.03
CA THR A 194 3.18 -19.20 -8.91
C THR A 194 2.70 -18.54 -7.61
N GLY A 195 1.39 -18.30 -7.50
CA GLY A 195 0.80 -17.68 -6.31
C GLY A 195 -0.71 -17.57 -6.39
N ILE A 196 -1.27 -16.73 -5.52
CA ILE A 196 -2.67 -16.30 -5.50
C ILE A 196 -2.74 -14.89 -6.05
N GLU A 197 -3.68 -14.66 -6.96
CA GLU A 197 -4.09 -13.33 -7.42
C GLU A 197 -5.61 -13.37 -7.57
N ARG A 198 -6.33 -12.82 -6.58
CA ARG A 198 -7.80 -12.89 -6.52
C ARG A 198 -8.40 -11.56 -6.08
N ARG A 199 -9.01 -10.86 -7.03
CA ARG A 199 -9.89 -9.73 -6.72
C ARG A 199 -11.10 -10.20 -5.90
N LEU A 200 -11.38 -9.50 -4.81
CA LEU A 200 -12.54 -9.74 -3.97
C LEU A 200 -13.74 -8.91 -4.42
N PRO A 201 -14.98 -9.38 -4.19
CA PRO A 201 -16.20 -8.62 -4.49
C PRO A 201 -16.47 -7.52 -3.45
N PHE A 202 -15.43 -6.82 -2.99
CA PHE A 202 -15.53 -5.76 -2.00
C PHE A 202 -14.46 -4.69 -2.26
N GLY A 203 -14.90 -3.45 -2.51
CA GLY A 203 -14.01 -2.29 -2.65
C GLY A 203 -12.87 -2.52 -3.63
N GLU A 204 -11.66 -2.12 -3.23
CA GLU A 204 -10.40 -2.34 -3.95
C GLU A 204 -9.65 -3.62 -3.55
N GLU A 205 -10.26 -4.46 -2.72
CA GLU A 205 -9.56 -5.54 -2.04
C GLU A 205 -9.15 -6.69 -2.96
N THR A 206 -7.91 -7.12 -2.80
CA THR A 206 -7.33 -8.27 -3.49
C THR A 206 -6.61 -9.17 -2.50
N ILE A 207 -6.62 -10.48 -2.78
CA ILE A 207 -5.71 -11.44 -2.14
C ILE A 207 -4.62 -11.73 -3.16
N ASP A 208 -3.44 -11.16 -2.93
CA ASP A 208 -2.34 -11.20 -3.89
C ASP A 208 -1.01 -11.54 -3.22
N THR A 209 -0.49 -12.74 -3.48
CA THR A 209 0.81 -13.16 -2.94
C THR A 209 1.98 -12.57 -3.71
N PHE A 210 1.78 -12.13 -4.96
CA PHE A 210 2.82 -11.46 -5.74
C PHE A 210 3.10 -10.08 -5.16
N GLU A 211 2.05 -9.33 -4.84
CA GLU A 211 2.15 -8.06 -4.11
C GLU A 211 2.76 -8.26 -2.72
N ALA A 212 2.28 -9.26 -1.96
CA ALA A 212 2.83 -9.55 -0.63
C ALA A 212 4.35 -9.86 -0.68
N LEU A 213 4.80 -10.59 -1.71
CA LEU A 213 6.21 -10.89 -1.92
C LEU A 213 7.02 -9.66 -2.36
N HIS A 214 6.41 -8.77 -3.15
CA HIS A 214 6.98 -7.48 -3.50
C HIS A 214 7.27 -6.68 -2.22
N GLU A 215 6.26 -6.54 -1.36
CA GLU A 215 6.32 -5.80 -0.11
C GLU A 215 7.35 -6.39 0.87
N ASP A 216 7.38 -7.71 1.03
CA ASP A 216 8.37 -8.39 1.88
C ASP A 216 9.80 -8.23 1.36
N CYS A 217 10.03 -8.32 0.06
CA CYS A 217 11.35 -8.12 -0.54
C CYS A 217 11.80 -6.66 -0.41
N TYR A 218 10.91 -5.70 -0.67
CA TYR A 218 11.22 -4.27 -0.61
C TYR A 218 11.60 -3.87 0.83
N TYR A 219 10.68 -4.08 1.78
CA TYR A 219 10.90 -3.66 3.15
C TYR A 219 11.94 -4.52 3.86
N GLY A 220 12.05 -5.82 3.56
CA GLY A 220 13.09 -6.68 4.13
C GLY A 220 14.51 -6.23 3.73
N ALA A 221 14.69 -5.77 2.49
CA ALA A 221 15.96 -5.18 2.06
C ALA A 221 16.21 -3.82 2.71
N LEU A 222 15.19 -2.95 2.78
CA LEU A 222 15.29 -1.64 3.42
C LEU A 222 15.65 -1.75 4.92
N GLU A 223 15.00 -2.66 5.64
CA GLU A 223 15.28 -2.98 7.06
C GLU A 223 16.74 -3.41 7.25
N PHE A 224 17.25 -4.28 6.37
CA PHE A 224 18.65 -4.67 6.40
C PHE A 224 19.59 -3.45 6.23
N PHE A 225 19.33 -2.57 5.26
CA PHE A 225 20.19 -1.40 5.04
C PHE A 225 20.12 -0.39 6.19
N LYS A 226 18.95 -0.22 6.82
CA LYS A 226 18.81 0.60 8.04
C LYS A 226 19.60 0.02 9.21
N ALA A 227 19.45 -1.29 9.46
CA ALA A 227 20.20 -1.98 10.50
C ALA A 227 21.72 -1.89 10.27
N ARG A 228 22.18 -2.07 9.02
CA ARG A 228 23.59 -1.91 8.65
C ARG A 228 24.10 -0.48 8.92
N ALA A 229 23.26 0.52 8.68
CA ALA A 229 23.59 1.93 8.93
C ALA A 229 23.48 2.33 10.42
N GLY A 230 23.00 1.44 11.30
CA GLY A 230 22.75 1.74 12.70
C GLY A 230 21.58 2.71 12.92
N LEU A 231 20.61 2.73 12.00
CA LEU A 231 19.42 3.58 12.06
C LEU A 231 18.23 2.82 12.67
N ASP A 232 17.36 3.56 13.36
CA ASP A 232 16.09 3.03 13.87
C ASP A 232 15.14 2.67 12.72
N ASP A 233 14.23 1.72 12.94
CA ASP A 233 13.25 1.28 11.94
C ASP A 233 12.38 2.44 11.42
N ALA A 234 12.07 3.41 12.29
CA ALA A 234 11.29 4.60 11.96
C ALA A 234 12.08 5.67 11.18
N ASP A 235 13.39 5.52 11.02
CA ASP A 235 14.19 6.45 10.22
C ASP A 235 13.78 6.40 8.75
N ARG A 236 13.71 7.56 8.10
CA ARG A 236 13.32 7.69 6.69
C ARG A 236 14.33 8.46 5.85
N THR A 237 15.53 8.68 6.40
CA THR A 237 16.59 9.50 5.81
C THR A 237 17.59 8.68 5.00
N LEU A 238 17.62 7.36 5.18
CA LEU A 238 18.57 6.49 4.51
C LEU A 238 18.40 6.57 2.98
N GLN A 239 19.52 6.75 2.29
CA GLN A 239 19.60 6.83 0.84
C GLN A 239 20.39 5.64 0.25
N PRO A 240 19.89 4.39 0.32
CA PRO A 240 20.64 3.23 -0.15
C PRO A 240 20.73 3.14 -1.68
N GLY A 241 19.81 3.77 -2.41
CA GLY A 241 19.52 3.54 -3.82
C GLY A 241 18.12 2.98 -4.04
N HIS A 242 17.75 2.71 -5.29
CA HIS A 242 16.40 2.26 -5.62
C HIS A 242 16.25 0.74 -5.45
N ILE A 243 15.47 0.28 -4.48
CA ILE A 243 15.14 -1.14 -4.30
C ILE A 243 13.89 -1.46 -5.14
N VAL A 244 13.98 -2.43 -6.04
CA VAL A 244 12.92 -2.75 -7.01
C VAL A 244 12.67 -4.25 -7.06
N PRO A 245 11.68 -4.75 -6.31
CA PRO A 245 11.12 -6.07 -6.52
C PRO A 245 10.33 -6.13 -7.84
N LEU A 246 10.53 -7.20 -8.60
CA LEU A 246 9.87 -7.50 -9.87
C LEU A 246 9.30 -8.92 -9.77
N ILE A 247 8.08 -9.04 -9.27
CA ILE A 247 7.45 -10.33 -9.06
C ILE A 247 6.57 -10.64 -10.28
N SER A 248 6.65 -11.85 -10.82
CA SER A 248 5.93 -12.22 -12.03
C SER A 248 5.38 -13.64 -11.95
N ARG A 249 4.29 -13.88 -12.67
CA ARG A 249 3.67 -15.20 -12.75
C ARG A 249 4.49 -16.14 -13.63
N SER A 250 4.68 -17.37 -13.15
CA SER A 250 5.31 -18.48 -13.84
C SER A 250 4.62 -19.79 -13.47
N GLU A 251 4.46 -20.69 -14.45
CA GLU A 251 4.00 -22.07 -14.20
C GLU A 251 5.16 -23.05 -13.96
N ASP A 252 6.37 -22.67 -14.37
CA ASP A 252 7.62 -23.39 -14.11
C ASP A 252 8.06 -23.26 -12.64
N ASP A 253 9.14 -23.95 -12.28
CA ASP A 253 9.81 -23.77 -10.99
C ASP A 253 10.12 -22.31 -10.68
N THR A 254 10.03 -21.96 -9.40
CA THR A 254 10.21 -20.59 -8.95
C THR A 254 11.65 -20.15 -9.14
N ARG A 255 11.86 -19.13 -9.97
CA ARG A 255 13.18 -18.58 -10.25
C ARG A 255 13.38 -17.26 -9.52
N VAL A 256 14.53 -17.13 -8.85
CA VAL A 256 14.94 -15.92 -8.15
C VAL A 256 16.22 -15.38 -8.78
N THR A 257 16.20 -14.10 -9.11
CA THR A 257 17.37 -13.37 -9.60
C THR A 257 17.53 -12.06 -8.85
N VAL A 258 18.70 -11.84 -8.24
CA VAL A 258 19.04 -10.57 -7.58
C VAL A 258 20.22 -9.94 -8.31
N ARG A 259 20.08 -8.67 -8.72
CA ARG A 259 21.14 -7.98 -9.47
C ARG A 259 21.20 -6.48 -9.19
N LEU A 260 22.41 -5.92 -9.28
CA LEU A 260 22.62 -4.48 -9.38
C LEU A 260 22.55 -4.05 -10.84
N ALA A 261 21.73 -3.05 -11.11
CA ALA A 261 21.61 -2.39 -12.40
C ALA A 261 21.97 -0.92 -12.28
N ALA A 262 22.45 -0.34 -13.38
CA ALA A 262 22.58 1.10 -13.49
C ALA A 262 21.20 1.70 -13.76
N HIS A 263 20.95 2.89 -13.24
CA HIS A 263 19.71 3.58 -13.55
C HIS A 263 19.60 3.86 -15.06
N ARG A 264 18.41 3.65 -15.62
CA ARG A 264 18.08 4.04 -17.00
C ARG A 264 16.81 4.90 -17.02
N ARG A 265 16.95 6.14 -17.46
CA ARG A 265 15.80 7.01 -17.71
C ARG A 265 15.04 6.50 -18.92
N VAL A 266 13.82 6.05 -18.68
CA VAL A 266 12.83 5.71 -19.70
C VAL A 266 11.61 6.55 -19.38
N ASP A 267 11.18 7.34 -20.34
CA ASP A 267 9.95 8.12 -20.24
C ASP A 267 8.99 7.62 -21.34
N PRO A 268 7.72 7.34 -20.99
CA PRO A 268 6.72 6.95 -21.98
C PRO A 268 6.41 8.13 -22.92
N PRO A 269 5.78 7.88 -24.08
CA PRO A 269 5.22 8.96 -24.87
C PRO A 269 4.11 9.70 -24.10
N VAL A 270 3.96 11.00 -24.34
CA VAL A 270 2.84 11.78 -23.78
C VAL A 270 1.54 11.34 -24.43
N ASP A 271 0.55 10.97 -23.63
CA ASP A 271 -0.80 10.70 -24.11
C ASP A 271 -1.51 12.02 -24.48
N ALA A 272 -1.60 12.32 -25.77
CA ALA A 272 -2.25 13.52 -26.26
C ALA A 272 -3.78 13.52 -26.05
N ALA A 273 -4.39 12.36 -25.79
CA ALA A 273 -5.82 12.21 -25.53
C ALA A 273 -6.19 12.36 -24.05
N LEU A 274 -5.20 12.47 -23.16
CA LEU A 274 -5.43 12.61 -21.72
C LEU A 274 -6.26 13.86 -21.40
N VAL A 275 -7.39 13.63 -20.73
CA VAL A 275 -8.24 14.68 -20.13
C VAL A 275 -8.23 14.50 -18.62
N LEU A 276 -7.69 15.49 -17.89
CA LEU A 276 -7.51 15.40 -16.44
C LEU A 276 -8.82 15.18 -15.67
N ASP A 277 -9.94 15.75 -16.14
CA ASP A 277 -11.24 15.62 -15.46
C ASP A 277 -11.81 14.20 -15.48
N SER A 278 -11.45 13.42 -16.49
CA SER A 278 -11.90 12.03 -16.66
C SER A 278 -10.77 11.02 -16.51
N ALA A 279 -9.61 11.44 -16.01
CA ALA A 279 -8.46 10.56 -15.80
C ALA A 279 -8.88 9.36 -14.94
N ASP A 280 -8.58 8.16 -15.40
CA ASP A 280 -8.94 6.90 -14.76
C ASP A 280 -7.71 6.13 -14.25
N ARG A 281 -6.53 6.76 -14.33
CA ARG A 281 -5.24 6.23 -13.90
C ARG A 281 -4.31 7.36 -13.45
N SER A 282 -3.25 6.97 -12.74
CA SER A 282 -2.11 7.83 -12.45
C SER A 282 -1.49 8.40 -13.73
N LEU A 283 -0.82 9.56 -13.59
CA LEU A 283 -0.11 10.20 -14.69
C LEU A 283 1.36 9.80 -14.71
N ALA A 284 1.91 9.61 -15.91
CA ALA A 284 3.34 9.53 -16.11
C ALA A 284 4.00 10.91 -15.89
N PRO A 285 5.27 10.99 -15.49
CA PRO A 285 5.95 12.27 -15.26
C PRO A 285 5.88 13.25 -16.43
N VAL A 286 5.99 12.75 -17.67
CA VAL A 286 5.89 13.57 -18.89
C VAL A 286 4.50 14.17 -19.11
N GLU A 287 3.45 13.52 -18.65
CA GLU A 287 2.07 14.03 -18.73
C GLU A 287 1.88 15.15 -17.70
N VAL A 288 2.44 15.00 -16.50
CA VAL A 288 2.46 16.05 -15.48
C VAL A 288 3.25 17.27 -15.96
N GLU A 289 4.41 17.06 -16.57
CA GLU A 289 5.21 18.13 -17.16
C GLU A 289 4.41 18.89 -18.23
N ALA A 290 3.77 18.17 -19.16
CA ALA A 290 2.93 18.76 -20.20
C ALA A 290 1.73 19.54 -19.62
N ALA A 291 1.09 19.02 -18.57
CA ALA A 291 -0.02 19.71 -17.89
C ALA A 291 0.47 20.98 -17.17
N MET A 292 1.58 20.89 -16.43
CA MET A 292 2.19 22.03 -15.76
C MET A 292 2.57 23.12 -16.77
N ALA A 293 3.14 22.78 -17.91
CA ALA A 293 3.58 23.71 -18.95
C ALA A 293 2.45 24.60 -19.51
N ARG A 294 1.19 24.13 -19.46
CA ARG A 294 0.00 24.88 -19.94
C ARG A 294 -0.52 25.92 -18.94
N LEU A 295 -0.15 25.81 -17.66
CA LEU A 295 -0.62 26.73 -16.62
C LEU A 295 0.14 28.08 -16.68
N PRO A 296 -0.53 29.24 -16.48
CA PRO A 296 0.14 30.53 -16.41
C PRO A 296 0.86 30.74 -15.06
N GLY A 297 1.96 31.49 -15.05
CA GLY A 297 2.69 31.89 -13.85
C GLY A 297 4.21 31.82 -14.00
N GLU A 298 4.93 32.27 -12.97
CA GLU A 298 6.38 32.29 -12.93
C GLU A 298 6.94 30.90 -12.62
N ARG A 299 7.83 30.39 -13.47
CA ARG A 299 8.42 29.05 -13.33
C ARG A 299 9.60 29.05 -12.36
N PHE A 300 9.75 27.94 -11.67
CA PHE A 300 10.95 27.56 -10.92
C PHE A 300 11.04 26.03 -10.87
N GLY A 301 12.17 25.49 -10.43
CA GLY A 301 12.32 24.05 -10.36
C GLY A 301 13.76 23.61 -10.26
N VAL A 302 13.94 22.30 -10.16
CA VAL A 302 15.25 21.63 -10.18
C VAL A 302 15.17 20.39 -11.05
N THR A 303 16.27 19.66 -11.14
CA THR A 303 16.34 18.34 -11.76
C THR A 303 16.44 17.27 -10.68
N SER A 304 15.69 16.18 -10.81
CA SER A 304 15.77 15.01 -9.95
C SER A 304 17.09 14.25 -10.12
N PHE A 305 17.36 13.31 -9.22
CA PHE A 305 18.54 12.45 -9.29
C PHE A 305 18.68 11.74 -10.64
N GLN A 306 17.57 11.28 -11.24
CA GLN A 306 17.58 10.60 -12.54
C GLN A 306 17.36 11.55 -13.74
N GLY A 307 17.47 12.86 -13.53
CA GLY A 307 17.48 13.84 -14.63
C GLY A 307 16.11 14.38 -15.03
N ARG A 308 15.03 14.09 -14.30
CA ARG A 308 13.67 14.56 -14.62
C ARG A 308 13.40 15.95 -14.01
N PRO A 309 12.60 16.80 -14.66
CA PRO A 309 12.27 18.10 -14.09
C PRO A 309 11.34 17.98 -12.89
N VAL A 310 11.68 18.61 -11.77
CA VAL A 310 10.77 18.89 -10.66
C VAL A 310 10.27 20.32 -10.82
N SER A 311 9.11 20.46 -11.46
CA SER A 311 8.60 21.76 -11.93
C SER A 311 7.69 22.44 -10.91
N GLY A 312 7.97 23.70 -10.63
CA GLY A 312 7.17 24.60 -9.82
C GLY A 312 6.58 25.77 -10.61
N LEU A 313 5.47 26.29 -10.12
CA LEU A 313 4.74 27.43 -10.67
C LEU A 313 4.35 28.40 -9.55
N HIS A 314 4.59 29.70 -9.72
CA HIS A 314 4.15 30.75 -8.79
C HIS A 314 3.20 31.71 -9.50
N VAL A 315 2.02 31.90 -8.95
CA VAL A 315 1.01 32.86 -9.40
C VAL A 315 0.96 33.98 -8.36
N ARG A 316 1.34 35.19 -8.76
CA ARG A 316 1.32 36.38 -7.87
C ARG A 316 -0.08 36.97 -7.82
N GLY A 317 -0.52 37.31 -6.61
CA GLY A 317 -1.81 37.94 -6.36
C GLY A 317 -1.81 38.82 -5.11
N THR A 318 -2.97 39.35 -4.77
CA THR A 318 -3.18 40.25 -3.62
C THR A 318 -3.70 39.53 -2.36
N LEU A 319 -4.21 38.31 -2.51
CA LEU A 319 -4.65 37.48 -1.40
C LEU A 319 -3.45 36.90 -0.62
N PRO A 320 -3.64 36.44 0.62
CA PRO A 320 -2.60 35.72 1.36
C PRO A 320 -2.04 34.52 0.56
N GLY A 321 -0.72 34.35 0.58
CA GLY A 321 -0.04 33.29 -0.17
C GLY A 321 -0.31 31.89 0.41
N LEU A 322 -0.49 30.90 -0.45
CA LEU A 322 -0.53 29.49 -0.08
C LEU A 322 0.35 28.63 -0.99
N VAL A 323 0.71 27.43 -0.54
CA VAL A 323 1.45 26.45 -1.34
C VAL A 323 0.62 25.18 -1.50
N VAL A 324 0.60 24.62 -2.71
CA VAL A 324 0.03 23.29 -3.01
C VAL A 324 1.16 22.38 -3.50
N THR A 325 1.33 21.23 -2.86
CA THR A 325 2.25 20.20 -3.34
C THR A 325 1.56 18.84 -3.44
N ALA A 326 2.06 18.00 -4.33
CA ALA A 326 1.59 16.62 -4.50
C ALA A 326 2.72 15.72 -5.02
N GLY A 327 2.51 14.40 -4.93
CA GLY A 327 3.45 13.41 -5.44
C GLY A 327 4.80 13.44 -4.72
N GLN A 328 4.81 13.78 -3.43
CA GLN A 328 5.96 13.56 -2.54
C GLN A 328 6.27 12.06 -2.45
N HIS A 329 5.23 11.28 -2.18
CA HIS A 329 5.22 9.85 -2.37
C HIS A 329 4.60 9.57 -3.73
N ALA A 330 5.32 8.89 -4.62
CA ALA A 330 4.92 8.89 -6.02
C ALA A 330 3.84 7.85 -6.38
N ASN A 331 3.63 6.85 -5.52
CA ASN A 331 2.54 5.89 -5.62
C ASN A 331 1.19 6.49 -5.15
N GLU A 332 1.22 7.55 -4.33
CA GLU A 332 0.06 8.33 -3.85
C GLU A 332 -0.42 9.34 -4.91
N SER A 333 -1.01 8.82 -5.98
CA SER A 333 -1.06 9.53 -7.27
C SER A 333 -2.26 10.47 -7.48
N SER A 334 -3.34 10.37 -6.70
CA SER A 334 -4.56 11.17 -6.92
C SER A 334 -4.34 12.66 -6.61
N GLY A 335 -3.44 12.97 -5.67
CA GLY A 335 -3.08 14.34 -5.32
C GLY A 335 -2.52 15.12 -6.51
N VAL A 336 -1.74 14.46 -7.38
CA VAL A 336 -1.13 15.07 -8.57
C VAL A 336 -2.22 15.58 -9.51
N VAL A 337 -3.19 14.71 -9.86
CA VAL A 337 -4.30 15.07 -10.74
C VAL A 337 -5.21 16.10 -10.06
N GLY A 338 -5.48 15.95 -8.76
CA GLY A 338 -6.28 16.90 -7.99
C GLY A 338 -5.70 18.32 -8.01
N ALA A 339 -4.40 18.46 -7.79
CA ALA A 339 -3.72 19.75 -7.84
C ALA A 339 -3.73 20.38 -9.24
N LEU A 340 -3.46 19.58 -10.28
CA LEU A 340 -3.47 20.04 -11.67
C LEU A 340 -4.86 20.51 -12.12
N ARG A 341 -5.93 19.86 -11.64
CA ARG A 341 -7.32 20.27 -11.91
C ARG A 341 -7.74 21.51 -11.12
N ALA A 342 -7.24 21.66 -9.89
CA ALA A 342 -7.55 22.83 -9.07
C ALA A 342 -6.88 24.11 -9.60
N ALA A 343 -5.68 24.01 -10.17
CA ALA A 343 -4.89 25.18 -10.58
C ALA A 343 -5.59 26.11 -11.60
N PRO A 344 -6.22 25.64 -12.70
CA PRO A 344 -6.99 26.52 -13.59
C PRO A 344 -8.13 27.26 -12.89
N LEU A 345 -8.78 26.62 -11.91
CA LEU A 345 -9.89 27.20 -11.16
C LEU A 345 -9.39 28.25 -10.16
N LEU A 346 -8.24 28.01 -9.51
CA LEU A 346 -7.57 29.02 -8.67
C LEU A 346 -7.11 30.23 -9.50
N ASN A 347 -6.57 30.01 -10.70
CA ASN A 347 -6.15 31.08 -11.61
C ASN A 347 -7.31 32.00 -12.06
N ALA A 348 -8.54 31.50 -12.03
CA ALA A 348 -9.72 32.29 -12.36
C ALA A 348 -10.18 33.19 -11.20
N LEU A 349 -9.67 32.99 -9.98
CA LEU A 349 -10.05 33.78 -8.81
C LEU A 349 -9.26 35.10 -8.75
N PRO A 350 -9.94 36.26 -8.65
CA PRO A 350 -9.27 37.55 -8.56
C PRO A 350 -8.32 37.63 -7.37
N GLY A 351 -7.07 38.02 -7.63
CA GLY A 351 -6.06 38.20 -6.59
C GLY A 351 -5.49 36.90 -6.01
N ALA A 352 -5.81 35.73 -6.57
CA ALA A 352 -5.23 34.45 -6.14
C ALA A 352 -3.71 34.52 -6.08
N HIS A 353 -3.15 34.16 -4.93
CA HIS A 353 -1.71 34.13 -4.69
C HIS A 353 -1.33 32.74 -4.19
N TYR A 354 -0.66 31.96 -5.04
CA TYR A 354 -0.27 30.61 -4.67
C TYR A 354 0.94 30.12 -5.45
N ALA A 355 1.59 29.07 -4.94
CA ALA A 355 2.56 28.30 -5.69
C ALA A 355 2.17 26.82 -5.72
N LEU A 356 2.53 26.14 -6.81
CA LEU A 356 2.22 24.74 -7.08
C LEU A 356 3.48 23.97 -7.42
N VAL A 357 3.69 22.82 -6.78
CA VAL A 357 4.61 21.77 -7.21
C VAL A 357 3.80 20.47 -7.33
N ALA A 358 3.30 20.18 -8.53
CA ALA A 358 2.32 19.10 -8.72
C ALA A 358 2.90 17.68 -8.62
N LEU A 359 4.22 17.53 -8.79
CA LEU A 359 4.93 16.26 -8.66
C LEU A 359 6.32 16.53 -8.11
N GLU A 360 6.53 16.18 -6.85
CA GLU A 360 7.81 16.38 -6.16
C GLU A 360 8.80 15.24 -6.41
N ASN A 361 8.32 14.00 -6.56
CA ASN A 361 9.15 12.81 -6.79
C ASN A 361 8.92 12.20 -8.19
N PRO A 362 9.43 12.83 -9.27
CA PRO A 362 9.20 12.34 -10.62
C PRO A 362 9.92 11.01 -10.92
N ASP A 363 10.96 10.67 -10.18
CA ASP A 363 11.70 9.42 -10.38
C ASP A 363 10.95 8.23 -9.77
N GLY A 364 10.40 8.41 -8.58
CA GLY A 364 9.42 7.48 -8.01
C GLY A 364 8.21 7.31 -8.94
N ALA A 365 7.70 8.40 -9.51
CA ALA A 365 6.52 8.33 -10.40
C ALA A 365 6.82 7.59 -11.70
N ALA A 366 8.03 7.71 -12.23
CA ALA A 366 8.48 6.91 -13.37
C ALA A 366 8.55 5.42 -13.03
N LEU A 367 9.06 5.06 -11.83
CA LEU A 367 9.03 3.68 -11.37
C LEU A 367 7.58 3.19 -11.20
N HIS A 368 6.73 4.00 -10.56
CA HIS A 368 5.33 3.66 -10.33
C HIS A 368 4.62 3.34 -11.66
N HIS A 369 4.80 4.21 -12.66
CA HIS A 369 4.26 3.98 -14.00
C HIS A 369 4.76 2.66 -14.61
N ARG A 370 6.06 2.35 -14.48
CA ARG A 370 6.64 1.10 -14.98
C ARG A 370 6.07 -0.14 -14.26
N LEU A 371 5.95 -0.11 -12.93
CA LEU A 371 5.41 -1.24 -12.17
C LEU A 371 3.93 -1.49 -12.50
N GLN A 372 3.17 -0.43 -12.80
CA GLN A 372 1.79 -0.55 -13.23
C GLN A 372 1.59 -1.16 -14.63
N GLU A 373 2.64 -1.31 -15.44
CA GLU A 373 2.57 -2.00 -16.73
C GLU A 373 2.39 -3.52 -16.55
N THR A 374 2.95 -4.08 -15.48
CA THR A 374 2.80 -5.50 -15.13
C THR A 374 1.66 -5.71 -14.15
N ASP A 375 1.61 -4.90 -13.09
CA ASP A 375 0.72 -5.11 -11.96
C ASP A 375 -0.08 -3.82 -11.66
N PRO A 376 -1.13 -3.53 -12.44
CA PRO A 376 -1.83 -2.25 -12.44
C PRO A 376 -2.67 -1.96 -11.18
N THR A 377 -2.69 -2.89 -10.21
CA THR A 377 -3.45 -2.80 -8.94
C THR A 377 -2.57 -2.95 -7.69
N HIS A 378 -1.25 -3.10 -7.82
CA HIS A 378 -0.35 -3.20 -6.65
C HIS A 378 0.00 -1.83 -6.06
N MET A 379 0.06 -1.69 -4.74
CA MET A 379 0.43 -0.47 -3.99
C MET A 379 1.79 0.12 -4.42
N ALA A 380 2.71 -0.76 -4.83
CA ALA A 380 4.02 -0.41 -5.36
C ALA A 380 4.84 0.50 -4.42
N HIS A 381 4.98 0.12 -3.13
CA HIS A 381 5.76 0.92 -2.16
C HIS A 381 7.23 1.12 -2.56
N ALA A 382 7.79 0.28 -3.44
CA ALA A 382 9.09 0.53 -4.07
C ALA A 382 9.17 1.88 -4.81
N ALA A 383 8.03 2.42 -5.25
CA ALA A 383 7.90 3.71 -5.92
C ALA A 383 7.50 4.86 -4.99
N ARG A 384 7.23 4.60 -3.71
CA ARG A 384 6.92 5.63 -2.71
C ARG A 384 8.08 6.60 -2.52
N TYR A 385 9.29 6.06 -2.39
CA TYR A 385 10.51 6.80 -2.04
C TYR A 385 11.20 7.42 -3.26
N THR A 386 12.17 8.30 -3.03
CA THR A 386 12.96 8.87 -4.15
C THR A 386 13.85 7.80 -4.80
N ALA A 387 14.48 8.11 -5.93
CA ALA A 387 15.49 7.24 -6.55
C ALA A 387 16.69 6.94 -5.62
N LEU A 388 16.93 7.80 -4.62
CA LEU A 388 17.95 7.56 -3.60
C LEU A 388 17.45 6.62 -2.49
N GLY A 389 16.14 6.37 -2.40
CA GLY A 389 15.50 5.47 -1.43
C GLY A 389 15.05 6.13 -0.12
N ASP A 390 15.26 7.44 0.04
CA ASP A 390 14.77 8.19 1.19
C ASP A 390 13.35 8.72 1.01
N ASP A 391 12.69 9.02 2.14
CA ASP A 391 11.41 9.73 2.16
C ASP A 391 11.70 11.21 1.96
N LEU A 392 11.13 11.81 0.92
CA LEU A 392 11.44 13.18 0.54
C LEU A 392 11.18 14.18 1.68
N GLU A 393 10.17 13.93 2.53
CA GLU A 393 9.89 14.80 3.67
C GLU A 393 11.00 14.78 4.72
N ALA A 394 11.73 13.66 4.84
CA ALA A 394 12.80 13.49 5.82
C ALA A 394 14.04 14.36 5.54
N ARG A 395 14.14 14.99 4.37
CA ARG A 395 15.23 15.93 4.05
C ARG A 395 15.07 17.23 4.82
N MET A 396 15.83 17.36 5.91
CA MET A 396 15.81 18.53 6.80
C MET A 396 17.01 19.48 6.60
N LYS A 397 18.00 19.12 5.77
CA LYS A 397 19.21 19.91 5.53
C LYS A 397 19.59 19.90 4.04
N PRO A 398 20.31 20.94 3.54
CA PRO A 398 20.88 20.93 2.20
C PRO A 398 21.91 19.80 1.99
N PRO A 399 22.08 19.31 0.75
CA PRO A 399 21.31 19.65 -0.45
C PRO A 399 19.89 19.06 -0.38
N PHE A 400 18.87 19.87 -0.68
CA PHE A 400 17.46 19.43 -0.61
C PHE A 400 17.00 18.60 -1.81
N GLY A 401 17.73 18.67 -2.93
CA GLY A 401 17.38 17.98 -4.17
C GLY A 401 15.94 18.30 -4.60
N GLU A 402 15.17 17.25 -4.84
CA GLU A 402 13.75 17.29 -5.23
C GLU A 402 12.84 18.05 -4.25
N LYS A 403 13.23 18.25 -2.98
CA LYS A 403 12.46 19.07 -2.02
C LYS A 403 12.66 20.57 -2.22
N ALA A 404 13.71 21.00 -2.94
CA ALA A 404 14.05 22.41 -3.10
C ALA A 404 12.91 23.26 -3.71
N PRO A 405 12.15 22.81 -4.72
CA PRO A 405 11.02 23.56 -5.26
C PRO A 405 9.93 23.85 -4.20
N ARG A 406 9.65 22.94 -3.27
CA ARG A 406 8.71 23.22 -2.17
C ARG A 406 9.18 24.39 -1.31
N LEU A 407 10.46 24.42 -0.95
CA LEU A 407 11.03 25.49 -0.12
C LEU A 407 11.03 26.83 -0.87
N GLU A 408 11.35 26.80 -2.17
CA GLU A 408 11.26 27.97 -3.05
C GLU A 408 9.81 28.46 -3.18
N ALA A 409 8.83 27.55 -3.29
CA ALA A 409 7.41 27.88 -3.35
C ALA A 409 6.94 28.61 -2.09
N ILE A 410 7.38 28.14 -0.91
CA ILE A 410 7.11 28.77 0.38
C ILE A 410 7.74 30.17 0.45
N ALA A 411 9.01 30.30 0.05
CA ALA A 411 9.72 31.57 0.07
C ALA A 411 9.10 32.62 -0.86
N ARG A 412 8.67 32.21 -2.06
CA ARG A 412 8.07 33.10 -3.07
C ARG A 412 6.69 33.62 -2.67
N THR A 413 5.92 32.81 -1.96
CA THR A 413 4.55 33.15 -1.55
C THR A 413 4.48 33.78 -0.16
N GLY A 414 5.48 33.55 0.69
CA GLY A 414 5.39 33.86 2.12
C GLY A 414 4.26 33.07 2.79
N ALA A 415 3.97 31.86 2.30
CA ALA A 415 2.75 31.15 2.63
C ALA A 415 2.57 30.89 4.11
N ARG A 416 1.33 31.03 4.59
CA ARG A 416 0.93 30.55 5.92
C ARG A 416 0.17 29.23 5.92
N LEU A 417 -0.30 28.79 4.75
CA LEU A 417 -0.94 27.51 4.54
C LEU A 417 -0.20 26.71 3.45
N HIS A 418 0.17 25.48 3.78
CA HIS A 418 0.69 24.48 2.84
C HIS A 418 -0.30 23.31 2.75
N LEU A 419 -0.81 23.07 1.55
CA LEU A 419 -1.64 21.93 1.19
C LEU A 419 -0.72 20.84 0.62
N SER A 420 -0.50 19.76 1.36
CA SER A 420 0.29 18.60 0.93
C SER A 420 -0.67 17.47 0.61
N LEU A 421 -0.83 17.14 -0.68
CA LEU A 421 -1.80 16.14 -1.11
C LEU A 421 -1.15 14.76 -1.16
N HIS A 422 -1.72 13.83 -0.40
CA HIS A 422 -1.23 12.48 -0.18
C HIS A 422 -2.33 11.44 -0.39
N GLY A 423 -1.90 10.20 -0.29
CA GLY A 423 -2.76 9.04 -0.28
C GLY A 423 -2.12 7.90 0.49
N TYR A 424 -2.76 6.75 0.47
CA TYR A 424 -2.29 5.58 1.22
C TYR A 424 -2.94 4.31 0.65
N PRO A 425 -2.58 3.10 1.15
CA PRO A 425 -3.11 1.85 0.65
C PRO A 425 -4.63 1.86 0.46
N ALA A 426 -5.06 1.49 -0.75
CA ALA A 426 -6.47 1.41 -1.11
C ALA A 426 -7.12 0.07 -0.78
N HIS A 427 -6.27 -0.93 -0.52
CA HIS A 427 -6.61 -2.26 -0.05
C HIS A 427 -5.64 -2.70 1.05
N GLU A 428 -5.83 -3.91 1.58
CA GLU A 428 -5.00 -4.42 2.66
C GLU A 428 -3.51 -4.47 2.33
N TRP A 429 -2.68 -3.80 3.13
CA TRP A 429 -1.22 -3.93 3.07
C TRP A 429 -0.73 -5.07 3.94
N THR A 430 -0.08 -6.07 3.34
CA THR A 430 0.42 -7.25 4.07
C THR A 430 1.91 -7.50 3.87
N ARG A 431 2.55 -8.08 4.89
CA ARG A 431 3.94 -8.55 4.89
C ARG A 431 4.05 -9.92 5.57
N PRO A 432 3.64 -11.00 4.89
CA PRO A 432 3.55 -12.35 5.45
C PRO A 432 4.84 -12.80 6.14
N ARG A 433 6.00 -12.52 5.55
CA ARG A 433 7.29 -13.01 6.07
C ARG A 433 7.83 -12.22 7.26
N THR A 434 7.08 -11.23 7.75
CA THR A 434 7.40 -10.49 8.99
C THR A 434 6.28 -10.49 10.02
N GLY A 435 5.48 -11.56 10.09
CA GLY A 435 4.36 -11.68 11.03
C GLY A 435 3.02 -11.15 10.49
N TYR A 436 2.88 -11.11 9.16
CA TYR A 436 1.69 -10.68 8.40
C TYR A 436 1.42 -9.17 8.41
N VAL A 437 1.31 -8.55 9.59
CA VAL A 437 1.05 -7.11 9.68
C VAL A 437 2.36 -6.33 9.49
N PRO A 438 2.41 -5.30 8.62
CA PRO A 438 3.61 -4.49 8.44
C PRO A 438 4.02 -3.79 9.75
N ARG A 439 5.14 -4.23 10.34
CA ARG A 439 5.66 -3.70 11.62
C ARG A 439 5.88 -2.19 11.57
N GLY A 440 5.37 -1.47 12.56
CA GLY A 440 5.47 -0.01 12.66
C GLY A 440 4.55 0.76 11.71
N SER A 441 3.75 0.06 10.89
CA SER A 441 2.78 0.64 9.97
C SER A 441 1.38 0.02 10.14
N GLU A 442 1.09 -0.51 11.33
CA GLU A 442 -0.14 -1.25 11.62
C GLU A 442 -1.41 -0.41 11.32
N LEU A 443 -1.34 0.91 11.55
CA LEU A 443 -2.45 1.86 11.28
C LEU A 443 -2.71 2.12 9.79
N TRP A 444 -1.82 1.67 8.91
CA TRP A 444 -1.90 1.83 7.46
C TRP A 444 -2.30 0.53 6.74
N THR A 445 -2.34 -0.59 7.47
CA THR A 445 -2.71 -1.92 6.97
C THR A 445 -4.06 -1.94 6.26
N VAL A 446 -5.05 -1.18 6.76
CA VAL A 446 -6.43 -1.24 6.28
C VAL A 446 -6.96 0.16 5.92
N PRO A 447 -7.72 0.29 4.82
CA PRO A 447 -8.42 1.52 4.48
C PRO A 447 -9.37 2.05 5.56
N LYS A 448 -9.36 3.36 5.80
CA LYS A 448 -10.18 4.08 6.80
C LYS A 448 -10.94 5.28 6.21
N GLY A 449 -11.01 5.35 4.89
CA GLY A 449 -11.64 6.45 4.14
C GLY A 449 -10.68 7.62 3.92
N PHE A 450 -11.18 8.67 3.27
CA PHE A 450 -10.49 9.95 3.15
C PHE A 450 -10.39 10.63 4.51
N PHE A 451 -9.20 11.06 4.90
CA PHE A 451 -8.97 11.75 6.16
C PHE A 451 -8.00 12.93 6.02
N LEU A 452 -7.96 13.78 7.05
CA LEU A 452 -7.15 14.99 7.07
C LEU A 452 -6.22 15.01 8.27
N ILE A 453 -4.99 15.46 8.06
CA ILE A 453 -4.05 15.80 9.13
C ILE A 453 -3.75 17.29 9.05
N LEU A 454 -4.07 18.03 10.10
CA LEU A 454 -3.69 19.42 10.25
C LEU A 454 -2.49 19.52 11.19
N ARG A 455 -1.32 19.81 10.63
CA ARG A 455 -0.15 20.22 11.40
C ARG A 455 -0.21 21.73 11.62
N GLN A 456 0.00 22.16 12.86
CA GLN A 456 0.00 23.58 13.22
C GLN A 456 1.16 23.92 14.15
N HIS A 457 1.68 25.14 14.06
CA HIS A 457 2.67 25.67 15.01
C HIS A 457 2.04 25.90 16.39
N ARG A 458 2.87 25.94 17.45
CA ARG A 458 2.38 26.19 18.80
C ARG A 458 1.71 27.57 18.90
N GLY A 459 0.54 27.61 19.54
CA GLY A 459 -0.22 28.85 19.75
C GLY A 459 -1.19 29.20 18.61
N HIS A 460 -1.19 28.43 17.53
CA HIS A 460 -2.21 28.51 16.48
C HIS A 460 -3.36 27.51 16.73
N ASP A 461 -4.53 27.82 16.20
CA ASP A 461 -5.73 26.97 16.25
C ASP A 461 -6.44 26.97 14.90
N GLY A 462 -6.31 25.87 14.16
CA GLY A 462 -7.02 25.69 12.89
C GLY A 462 -8.29 24.83 12.98
N LEU A 463 -8.84 24.58 14.17
CA LEU A 463 -10.04 23.75 14.32
C LEU A 463 -11.26 24.32 13.60
N ARG A 464 -11.45 25.65 13.63
CA ARG A 464 -12.55 26.32 12.92
C ARG A 464 -12.42 26.15 11.40
N PHE A 465 -11.21 26.23 10.88
CA PHE A 465 -10.92 25.95 9.47
C PHE A 465 -11.23 24.50 9.12
N LEU A 466 -10.81 23.55 9.95
CA LEU A 466 -11.00 22.12 9.72
C LEU A 466 -12.48 21.71 9.77
N ASP A 467 -13.26 22.25 10.71
CA ASP A 467 -14.71 22.04 10.76
C ASP A 467 -15.41 22.55 9.49
N ALA A 468 -15.10 23.80 9.07
CA ALA A 468 -15.68 24.37 7.86
C ALA A 468 -15.30 23.57 6.60
N LEU A 469 -14.04 23.16 6.49
CA LEU A 469 -13.54 22.38 5.37
C LEU A 469 -14.24 21.01 5.27
N THR A 470 -14.29 20.26 6.37
CA THR A 470 -14.91 18.92 6.37
C THR A 470 -16.41 18.99 6.06
N LYS A 471 -17.10 20.01 6.57
CA LYS A 471 -18.51 20.27 6.26
C LYS A 471 -18.74 20.54 4.78
N GLU A 472 -17.91 21.37 4.15
CA GLU A 472 -18.01 21.68 2.71
C GLU A 472 -17.70 20.47 1.83
N LEU A 473 -16.66 19.70 2.18
CA LEU A 473 -16.26 18.51 1.43
C LEU A 473 -17.39 17.48 1.36
N LEU A 474 -18.02 17.17 2.50
CA LEU A 474 -19.11 16.21 2.54
C LEU A 474 -20.41 16.76 1.95
N ALA A 475 -20.75 18.02 2.20
CA ALA A 475 -21.95 18.63 1.64
C ALA A 475 -21.95 18.66 0.10
N GLY A 476 -20.77 18.80 -0.51
CA GLY A 476 -20.65 18.77 -1.98
C GLY A 476 -20.28 17.41 -2.59
N SER A 477 -20.26 16.30 -1.84
CA SER A 477 -20.18 14.94 -2.42
C SER A 477 -20.80 13.89 -1.51
N ALA A 478 -22.00 13.43 -1.89
CA ALA A 478 -22.64 12.28 -1.26
C ALA A 478 -21.84 10.98 -1.47
N GLU A 479 -21.12 10.87 -2.59
CA GLU A 479 -20.26 9.73 -2.90
C GLU A 479 -19.10 9.63 -1.90
N LEU A 480 -18.43 10.75 -1.58
CA LEU A 480 -17.38 10.80 -0.57
C LEU A 480 -17.92 10.45 0.83
N ALA A 481 -19.11 10.95 1.17
CA ALA A 481 -19.75 10.65 2.45
C ALA A 481 -20.05 9.15 2.60
N ALA A 482 -20.62 8.53 1.55
CA ALA A 482 -20.89 7.10 1.52
C ALA A 482 -19.60 6.28 1.57
N PHE A 483 -18.56 6.69 0.82
CA PHE A 483 -17.25 6.06 0.81
C PHE A 483 -16.61 6.04 2.21
N ASN A 484 -16.54 7.20 2.87
CA ASN A 484 -15.99 7.31 4.23
C ASN A 484 -16.79 6.50 5.24
N ALA A 485 -18.12 6.56 5.18
CA ALA A 485 -18.97 5.78 6.08
C ALA A 485 -18.75 4.27 5.91
N LEU A 486 -18.61 3.78 4.67
CA LEU A 486 -18.33 2.38 4.41
C LEU A 486 -16.97 1.96 4.98
N GLN A 487 -15.91 2.72 4.69
CA GLN A 487 -14.56 2.38 5.16
C GLN A 487 -14.45 2.41 6.68
N GLN A 488 -15.09 3.37 7.35
CA GLN A 488 -15.11 3.44 8.81
C GLN A 488 -15.88 2.27 9.44
N ARG A 489 -16.98 1.81 8.83
CA ARG A 489 -17.67 0.59 9.28
C ARG A 489 -16.77 -0.63 9.18
N MET A 490 -16.04 -0.78 8.07
CA MET A 490 -15.13 -1.90 7.89
C MET A 490 -13.94 -1.85 8.84
N TRP A 491 -13.37 -0.66 9.07
CA TRP A 491 -12.34 -0.45 10.08
C TRP A 491 -12.85 -0.87 11.45
N HIS A 492 -14.06 -0.49 11.85
CA HIS A 492 -14.61 -0.85 13.15
C HIS A 492 -14.78 -2.37 13.31
N ALA A 493 -15.28 -3.04 12.27
CA ALA A 493 -15.49 -4.49 12.31
C ALA A 493 -14.17 -5.27 12.52
N HIS A 494 -13.07 -4.83 11.90
CA HIS A 494 -11.81 -5.60 11.89
C HIS A 494 -10.76 -5.04 12.84
N VAL A 495 -10.71 -3.73 13.06
CA VAL A 495 -9.66 -3.08 13.85
C VAL A 495 -10.19 -2.65 15.21
N GLY A 496 -11.33 -1.95 15.24
CA GLY A 496 -11.94 -1.38 16.45
C GLY A 496 -12.12 0.13 16.34
N GLU A 497 -11.79 0.87 17.41
CA GLU A 497 -11.92 2.33 17.40
C GLU A 497 -11.00 3.00 16.36
N LEU A 498 -11.47 4.10 15.78
CA LEU A 498 -10.67 4.89 14.87
C LEU A 498 -9.57 5.63 15.66
N PRO A 499 -8.35 5.73 15.12
CA PRO A 499 -7.27 6.48 15.78
C PRO A 499 -7.55 7.99 15.78
N PHE A 500 -8.41 8.48 14.88
CA PHE A 500 -8.74 9.89 14.70
C PHE A 500 -10.26 10.09 14.74
N ALA A 501 -10.73 10.96 15.62
CA ALA A 501 -12.15 11.25 15.74
C ALA A 501 -12.69 11.92 14.46
N PRO A 502 -13.84 11.48 13.92
CA PRO A 502 -14.45 12.14 12.77
C PRO A 502 -14.96 13.54 13.11
N ILE A 503 -14.61 14.53 12.27
CA ILE A 503 -15.25 15.85 12.23
C ILE A 503 -16.17 15.87 11.02
N ASN A 504 -17.47 16.06 11.25
CA ASN A 504 -18.53 15.99 10.25
C ASN A 504 -18.62 14.66 9.46
N GLY A 505 -17.84 13.62 9.81
CA GLY A 505 -17.77 12.33 9.10
C GLY A 505 -16.43 12.07 8.40
N ILE A 506 -15.48 13.02 8.44
CA ILE A 506 -14.10 12.85 7.96
C ILE A 506 -13.17 12.68 9.18
N PRO A 507 -12.42 11.57 9.31
CA PRO A 507 -11.42 11.43 10.37
C PRO A 507 -10.40 12.57 10.29
N CYS A 508 -10.11 13.18 11.42
CA CYS A 508 -9.25 14.36 11.48
C CYS A 508 -8.23 14.23 12.60
N MET A 509 -6.96 14.49 12.29
CA MET A 509 -5.88 14.55 13.26
C MET A 509 -5.28 15.95 13.30
N VAL A 510 -5.17 16.54 14.49
CA VAL A 510 -4.50 17.83 14.69
C VAL A 510 -3.22 17.60 15.48
N ILE A 511 -2.08 18.05 14.94
CA ILE A 511 -0.75 17.83 15.54
C ILE A 511 -0.03 19.17 15.65
N THR A 512 0.65 19.40 16.77
CA THR A 512 1.64 20.47 16.87
C THR A 512 2.95 20.04 16.21
N ASP A 513 3.38 20.71 15.14
CA ASP A 513 4.61 20.40 14.39
C ASP A 513 5.24 21.70 13.88
N GLU A 514 6.50 21.95 14.24
CA GLU A 514 7.24 23.17 13.93
C GLU A 514 8.43 22.92 12.96
N ARG A 515 8.48 21.74 12.32
CA ARG A 515 9.55 21.40 11.36
C ARG A 515 9.49 22.22 10.08
N SER A 516 8.28 22.59 9.65
CA SER A 516 8.05 23.48 8.50
C SER A 516 8.04 24.93 8.95
N THR A 517 8.50 25.86 8.11
CA THR A 517 8.37 27.30 8.35
C THR A 517 6.93 27.81 8.17
N VAL A 518 6.05 26.98 7.61
CA VAL A 518 4.65 27.32 7.36
C VAL A 518 3.81 27.00 8.61
N PRO A 519 3.08 27.97 9.21
CA PRO A 519 2.30 27.77 10.43
C PRO A 519 1.21 26.70 10.35
N PHE A 520 0.61 26.50 9.18
CA PHE A 520 -0.40 25.48 8.96
C PHE A 520 -0.03 24.61 7.76
N THR A 521 0.09 23.30 7.97
CA THR A 521 0.22 22.32 6.90
C THR A 521 -0.98 21.36 6.97
N LEU A 522 -1.86 21.44 5.97
CA LEU A 522 -2.95 20.49 5.82
C LEU A 522 -2.49 19.38 4.88
N ILE A 523 -2.53 18.15 5.38
CA ILE A 523 -2.25 16.94 4.63
C ILE A 523 -3.58 16.22 4.39
N SER A 524 -3.87 15.93 3.13
CA SER A 524 -5.03 15.14 2.74
C SER A 524 -4.63 13.73 2.39
N GLU A 525 -5.38 12.74 2.85
CA GLU A 525 -5.04 11.33 2.73
C GLU A 525 -6.22 10.57 2.13
N PHE A 526 -6.12 10.19 0.85
CA PHE A 526 -7.12 9.36 0.17
C PHE A 526 -6.57 7.94 -0.04
N PRO A 527 -7.35 6.87 0.21
CA PRO A 527 -6.94 5.50 -0.11
C PRO A 527 -6.88 5.33 -1.64
N ASP A 528 -5.74 5.66 -2.24
CA ASP A 528 -5.60 5.89 -3.68
C ASP A 528 -4.44 5.14 -4.34
N GLU A 529 -3.62 4.44 -3.55
CA GLU A 529 -2.48 3.70 -4.08
C GLU A 529 -3.00 2.67 -5.07
N THR A 530 -2.76 2.98 -6.34
CA THR A 530 -3.02 2.14 -7.51
C THR A 530 -4.50 1.79 -7.78
N VAL A 531 -5.42 2.66 -7.34
CA VAL A 531 -6.83 2.62 -7.77
C VAL A 531 -7.01 3.16 -9.19
N ARG A 532 -8.05 2.69 -9.90
CA ARG A 532 -8.36 3.07 -11.28
C ARG A 532 -9.83 3.41 -11.48
N GLY A 533 -10.19 3.87 -12.68
CA GLY A 533 -11.59 4.03 -13.08
C GLY A 533 -12.34 5.04 -12.22
N ALA A 534 -13.52 4.64 -11.75
CA ALA A 534 -14.36 5.50 -10.92
C ALA A 534 -13.74 5.82 -9.56
N ALA A 535 -13.06 4.87 -8.93
CA ALA A 535 -12.40 5.07 -7.64
C ALA A 535 -11.30 6.14 -7.75
N PHE A 536 -10.47 6.08 -8.81
CA PHE A 536 -9.47 7.11 -9.06
C PHE A 536 -10.09 8.48 -9.33
N ARG A 537 -11.20 8.54 -10.08
CA ARG A 537 -11.95 9.78 -10.30
C ARG A 537 -12.50 10.39 -9.03
N LEU A 538 -13.04 9.59 -8.13
CA LEU A 538 -13.48 10.05 -6.81
C LEU A 538 -12.29 10.60 -6.00
N ALA A 539 -11.16 9.89 -6.01
CA ALA A 539 -9.95 10.29 -5.30
C ALA A 539 -9.46 11.66 -5.78
N HIS A 540 -9.15 11.82 -7.07
CA HIS A 540 -8.60 13.08 -7.57
C HIS A 540 -9.65 14.22 -7.62
N THR A 541 -10.95 13.91 -7.61
CA THR A 541 -12.01 14.91 -7.40
C THR A 541 -12.06 15.39 -5.96
N THR A 542 -11.89 14.48 -5.00
CA THR A 542 -11.82 14.83 -3.58
C THR A 542 -10.59 15.69 -3.29
N GLN A 543 -9.43 15.34 -3.85
CA GLN A 543 -8.20 16.14 -3.73
C GLN A 543 -8.37 17.55 -4.33
N MET A 544 -8.91 17.65 -5.55
CA MET A 544 -9.21 18.95 -6.18
C MET A 544 -10.14 19.79 -5.31
N ARG A 545 -11.24 19.22 -4.81
CA ARG A 545 -12.21 19.94 -3.96
C ARG A 545 -11.58 20.38 -2.64
N THR A 546 -10.70 19.57 -2.06
CA THR A 546 -9.92 19.92 -0.86
C THR A 546 -9.07 21.15 -1.11
N VAL A 547 -8.33 21.21 -2.23
CA VAL A 547 -7.53 22.40 -2.58
C VAL A 547 -8.38 23.64 -2.71
N LEU A 548 -9.50 23.57 -3.44
CA LEU A 548 -10.36 24.72 -3.71
C LEU A 548 -11.05 25.24 -2.44
N ALA A 549 -11.63 24.34 -1.63
CA ALA A 549 -12.29 24.68 -0.38
C ALA A 549 -11.28 25.25 0.63
N ALA A 550 -10.12 24.61 0.80
CA ALA A 550 -9.08 25.08 1.70
C ALA A 550 -8.54 26.46 1.31
N ALA A 551 -8.27 26.69 0.02
CA ALA A 551 -7.81 27.99 -0.47
C ALA A 551 -8.84 29.09 -0.19
N ARG A 552 -10.12 28.84 -0.49
CA ARG A 552 -11.22 29.80 -0.24
C ARG A 552 -11.36 30.11 1.24
N LEU A 553 -11.45 29.09 2.10
CA LEU A 553 -11.59 29.27 3.55
C LEU A 553 -10.38 29.99 4.16
N TYR A 554 -9.18 29.73 3.64
CA TYR A 554 -7.98 30.44 4.05
C TYR A 554 -8.05 31.94 3.69
N TRP A 555 -8.44 32.26 2.46
CA TRP A 555 -8.60 33.64 2.01
C TRP A 555 -9.78 34.37 2.66
N ASP A 556 -10.78 33.63 3.16
CA ASP A 556 -11.88 34.14 3.99
C ASP A 556 -11.44 34.40 5.46
N GLY A 557 -10.18 34.12 5.81
CA GLY A 557 -9.58 34.47 7.11
C GLY A 557 -9.74 33.41 8.21
N LEU A 558 -10.04 32.15 7.87
CA LEU A 558 -10.26 31.10 8.89
C LEU A 558 -8.97 30.58 9.55
N LEU A 559 -7.79 31.02 9.09
CA LEU A 559 -6.47 30.70 9.67
C LEU A 559 -5.64 31.96 9.97
N ASP A 560 -6.31 33.11 10.13
CA ASP A 560 -5.66 34.39 10.44
C ASP A 560 -4.90 34.35 11.77
#